data_AF-A0A527ZBP8-F1
#
_entry.id   AF-A0A527ZBP8-F1
#
_cell.length_a   1.000
_cell.length_b   1.000
_cell.length_c   1.000
_cell.angle_alpha   90.00
_cell.angle_beta   90.00
_cell.angle_gamma   90.00
#
_symmetry.space_group_name_H-M   'P 1'
#
loop_
_entity.id
_entity.type
_entity.pdbx_description
1 polymer ?
#
loop_
_entity_poly.entity_id
_entity_poly.type
_entity_poly.pdbx_seq_one_letter_code
_entity_poly.pdbx_strand_id
1 'polypeptide(L)' 'AQEYTAQEIVDSGHKFFGATSGGLATVVEKIFASYGLPNGYLLGEEGSGALIGGLTYGEGTLYTKNAGDHKVFWQGPS' A
#
# COMPACT_ATOMS: atom_id res chain seq x y z
N ALA A 1 15.17 10.76 -9.85
CA ALA A 1 13.72 10.99 -9.71
C ALA A 1 13.32 10.60 -8.30
N GLN A 2 12.70 11.51 -7.55
CA GLN A 2 12.52 11.41 -6.09
C GLN A 2 11.13 10.85 -5.69
N GLU A 3 10.26 10.60 -6.67
CA GLU A 3 8.83 10.29 -6.51
C GLU A 3 8.43 9.07 -7.37
N TYR A 4 7.43 8.30 -6.93
CA TYR A 4 6.87 7.20 -7.72
C TYR A 4 5.81 7.73 -8.69
N THR A 5 5.87 7.26 -9.94
CA THR A 5 4.82 7.51 -10.92
C THR A 5 3.61 6.63 -10.65
N ALA A 6 2.42 7.06 -11.10
CA ALA A 6 1.20 6.27 -10.98
C ALA A 6 1.33 4.88 -11.61
N GLN A 7 2.02 4.81 -12.76
CA GLN A 7 2.25 3.56 -13.49
C GLN A 7 3.07 2.56 -12.68
N GLU A 8 4.15 3.00 -12.01
CA GLU A 8 4.98 2.13 -11.17
C GLU A 8 4.19 1.53 -10.00
N ILE A 9 3.26 2.29 -9.40
CA ILE A 9 2.40 1.81 -8.31
C ILE A 9 1.37 0.80 -8.83
N VAL A 10 0.76 1.07 -9.98
CA VAL A 10 -0.21 0.16 -10.61
C VAL A 10 0.45 -1.17 -10.99
N ASP A 11 1.63 -1.13 -11.59
CA ASP A 11 2.38 -2.34 -12.00
C ASP A 11 2.80 -3.18 -10.77
N SER A 12 3.19 -2.52 -9.67
CA SER A 12 3.49 -3.19 -8.39
C SER A 12 2.24 -3.84 -7.78
N GLY A 13 1.10 -3.13 -7.80
CA GLY A 13 -0.17 -3.64 -7.31
C GLY A 13 -0.69 -4.85 -8.09
N HIS A 14 -0.57 -4.84 -9.42
CA HIS A 14 -0.90 -6.00 -10.26
C HIS A 14 -0.07 -7.24 -9.89
N LYS A 15 1.22 -7.05 -9.61
CA LYS A 15 2.12 -8.14 -9.22
C LYS A 15 1.80 -8.72 -7.84
N PHE A 16 1.35 -7.89 -6.90
CA PHE A 16 1.07 -8.31 -5.52
C PHE A 16 -0.31 -8.93 -5.36
N PHE A 17 -1.36 -8.31 -5.93
CA PHE A 17 -2.73 -8.77 -5.75
C PHE A 17 -3.20 -9.79 -6.79
N GLY A 18 -2.38 -10.07 -7.83
CA GLY A 18 -2.76 -10.95 -8.95
C GLY A 18 -4.01 -10.48 -9.71
N ALA A 19 -4.50 -9.28 -9.43
CA ALA A 19 -5.81 -8.81 -9.83
C ALA A 19 -5.68 -7.80 -10.96
N THR A 20 -6.28 -8.14 -12.11
CA THR A 20 -6.53 -7.27 -13.26
C THR A 20 -7.71 -6.35 -12.96
N SER A 21 -7.65 -5.53 -11.91
CA SER A 21 -8.79 -4.69 -11.52
C SER A 21 -8.58 -3.23 -11.96
N GLY A 22 -9.28 -2.81 -13.02
CA GLY A 22 -9.30 -1.41 -13.45
C GLY A 22 -9.69 -0.41 -12.33
N GLY A 23 -10.34 -0.90 -11.27
CA GLY A 23 -10.63 -0.11 -10.07
C GLY A 23 -9.39 0.30 -9.26
N LEU A 24 -8.31 -0.49 -9.27
CA LEU A 24 -7.07 -0.12 -8.56
C LEU A 24 -6.41 1.09 -9.20
N ALA A 25 -6.31 1.11 -10.53
CA ALA A 25 -5.76 2.24 -11.28
C ALA A 25 -6.54 3.53 -11.01
N THR A 26 -7.87 3.49 -11.05
CA THR A 26 -8.71 4.66 -10.77
C THR A 26 -8.54 5.19 -9.35
N VAL A 27 -8.37 4.31 -8.34
CA VAL A 27 -8.11 4.73 -6.95
C VAL A 27 -6.73 5.38 -6.83
N VAL A 28 -5.70 4.80 -7.43
CA VAL A 28 -4.34 5.37 -7.44
C VAL A 28 -4.34 6.75 -8.10
N GLU A 29 -4.95 6.89 -9.29
CA GLU A 29 -5.08 8.17 -9.99
C GLU A 29 -5.79 9.23 -9.13
N LYS A 30 -6.88 8.85 -8.45
CA LYS A 30 -7.63 9.78 -7.60
C LYS A 30 -6.82 10.23 -6.37
N ILE A 31 -6.08 9.33 -5.74
CA ILE A 31 -5.21 9.66 -4.60
C ILE A 31 -4.11 10.62 -5.05
N PHE A 32 -3.49 10.33 -6.20
CA PHE A 32 -2.41 11.15 -6.75
C PHE A 32 -2.90 12.55 -7.14
N ALA A 33 -4.09 12.64 -7.75
CA ALA A 33 -4.71 13.92 -8.07
C ALA A 33 -5.08 14.75 -6.83
N SER A 34 -5.43 14.09 -5.73
CA SER A 34 -5.89 14.77 -4.49
C SER A 34 -4.73 15.16 -3.57
N TYR A 35 -3.68 14.35 -3.51
CA TYR A 35 -2.60 14.46 -2.51
C TYR A 35 -1.20 14.62 -3.12
N GLY A 36 -1.08 14.59 -4.45
CA GLY A 36 0.22 14.63 -5.13
C GLY A 36 0.92 13.28 -5.20
N LEU A 37 2.17 13.30 -5.63
CA LEU A 37 2.99 12.10 -5.80
C LEU A 37 3.58 11.65 -4.46
N PRO A 38 3.37 10.39 -4.03
CA PRO A 38 3.93 9.90 -2.78
C PRO A 38 5.44 9.63 -2.90
N ASN A 39 6.16 9.86 -1.80
CA ASN A 39 7.59 9.54 -1.66
C ASN A 39 7.84 8.10 -1.15
N GLY A 40 6.77 7.38 -0.81
CA GLY A 40 6.81 5.98 -0.42
C GLY A 40 5.42 5.31 -0.41
N TYR A 41 5.41 3.98 -0.45
CA TYR A 41 4.20 3.17 -0.36
C TYR A 41 4.43 1.97 0.57
N LEU A 42 3.37 1.50 1.22
CA LEU A 42 3.41 0.41 2.18
C LEU A 42 2.70 -0.79 1.57
N LEU A 43 3.38 -1.95 1.59
CA LEU A 43 2.85 -3.19 1.05
C LEU A 43 3.04 -4.30 2.07
N GLY A 44 1.97 -5.00 2.39
CA GLY A 44 1.95 -6.05 3.39
C GLY A 44 0.60 -6.70 3.52
N GLU A 45 0.48 -7.56 4.51
CA GLU A 45 -0.70 -8.38 4.74
C GLU A 45 -1.28 -8.06 6.12
N GLU A 46 -2.61 -8.07 6.19
CA GLU A 46 -3.35 -7.90 7.44
C GLU A 46 -3.98 -9.24 7.83
N GLY A 47 -3.74 -9.65 9.08
CA GLY A 47 -4.42 -10.74 9.74
C GLY A 47 -5.40 -10.20 10.79
N SER A 48 -6.69 -10.52 10.64
CA SER A 48 -7.69 -10.25 11.67
C SER A 48 -8.13 -11.55 12.34
N GLY A 49 -7.91 -11.66 13.65
CA GLY A 49 -8.46 -12.75 14.45
C GLY A 49 -9.76 -12.32 15.11
N ALA A 50 -10.90 -12.88 14.70
CA ALA A 50 -12.21 -12.62 15.32
C ALA A 50 -12.29 -13.02 16.82
N LEU A 51 -11.24 -13.61 17.38
CA LEU A 51 -11.19 -14.17 18.74
C LEU A 51 -10.89 -13.13 19.83
N ILE A 52 -10.34 -11.95 19.51
CA ILE A 52 -10.06 -10.90 20.51
C ILE A 52 -10.49 -9.53 19.96
N GLY A 53 -11.78 -9.23 20.04
CA GLY A 53 -12.27 -7.85 20.04
C GLY A 53 -12.26 -7.06 18.73
N GLY A 54 -12.14 -7.71 17.57
CA GLY A 54 -12.15 -7.01 16.27
C GLY A 54 -10.92 -6.14 16.07
N LEU A 55 -9.74 -6.70 16.28
CA LEU A 55 -8.46 -6.03 16.02
C LEU A 55 -7.78 -6.64 14.80
N THR A 56 -7.29 -5.77 13.93
CA THR A 56 -6.43 -6.11 12.78
C THR A 56 -4.98 -5.92 13.18
N TYR A 57 -4.16 -6.92 12.89
CA TYR A 57 -2.71 -6.83 12.98
C TYR A 57 -2.14 -6.96 11.58
N GLY A 58 -1.38 -5.96 11.16
CA GLY A 58 -0.75 -5.95 9.85
C GLY A 58 0.76 -5.89 9.95
N GLU A 59 1.41 -6.54 9.00
CA GLU A 59 2.86 -6.56 8.83
C GLU A 59 3.19 -6.34 7.36
N GLY A 60 4.21 -5.53 7.10
CA GLY A 60 4.60 -5.19 5.74
C GLY A 60 5.92 -4.47 5.64
N THR A 61 6.16 -3.94 4.45
CA THR A 61 7.35 -3.17 4.10
C THR A 61 6.92 -1.83 3.55
N LEU A 62 7.46 -0.76 4.14
CA LEU A 62 7.43 0.59 3.61
C LEU A 62 8.57 0.75 2.61
N TYR A 63 8.23 0.94 1.35
CA TYR A 63 9.15 1.26 0.26
C TYR A 63 9.24 2.77 0.12
N THR A 64 10.45 3.32 0.13
CA THR A 64 10.66 4.75 -0.09
C THR A 64 11.68 4.96 -1.21
N LYS A 65 11.55 6.04 -1.98
CA LYS A 65 12.52 6.30 -3.07
C LYS A 65 13.94 6.59 -2.55
N ASN A 66 14.09 7.14 -1.34
CA ASN A 66 15.38 7.73 -0.89
C ASN A 66 15.76 7.47 0.57
N ALA A 67 14.91 6.77 1.33
CA ALA A 67 15.20 6.43 2.72
C ALA A 67 15.36 4.90 2.92
N GLY A 68 15.35 4.13 1.83
CA GLY A 68 15.41 2.67 1.86
C GLY A 68 14.06 2.02 2.20
N ASP A 69 14.11 0.70 2.37
CA ASP A 69 12.94 -0.13 2.66
C ASP A 69 12.91 -0.48 4.14
N HIS A 70 11.76 -0.30 4.78
CA HIS A 70 11.60 -0.48 6.23
C HIS A 70 10.50 -1.47 6.54
N LYS A 71 10.79 -2.42 7.42
CA LYS A 71 9.76 -3.32 7.96
C LYS A 71 8.86 -2.53 8.92
N VAL A 72 7.56 -2.66 8.73
CA VAL A 72 6.54 -1.89 9.45
C VAL A 72 5.42 -2.80 9.92
N PHE A 73 4.90 -2.49 11.10
CA PHE A 73 3.80 -3.20 11.73
C PHE A 73 2.72 -2.18 12.10
N TRP A 74 1.46 -2.54 11.93
CA TRP A 74 0.35 -1.68 12.30
C TRP A 74 -0.76 -2.48 12.99
N GLN A 75 -1.54 -1.78 13.80
CA GLN A 75 -2.64 -2.34 14.57
C GLN A 75 -3.81 -1.37 14.50
N GLY A 76 -5.01 -1.87 14.26
CA GLY A 76 -6.21 -1.06 14.15
C GLY A 76 -7.46 -1.84 14.52
N PRO A 77 -8.60 -1.15 14.72
CA PRO A 77 -9.89 -1.83 14.74
C PRO A 77 -10.14 -2.47 13.37
N SER A 78 -10.69 -3.69 13.37
CA SER A 78 -11.17 -4.39 12.17
C SER A 78 -12.61 -4.04 11.85
#